data_AF-A0A2L2LZK7-F1
#
_entry.id   AF-A0A2L2LZK7-F1
#
_cell.length_a   1.000
_cell.length_b   1.000
_cell.length_c   1.000
_cell.angle_alpha   90.00
_cell.angle_beta   90.00
_cell.angle_gamma   90.00
#
_symmetry.space_group_name_H-M   'P 1'
#
loop_
_entity.id
_entity.type
_entity.pdbx_description
1 polymer ?
#
loop_
_entity_poly.entity_id
_entity_poly.type
_entity_poly.pdbx_seq_one_letter_code
_entity_poly.pdbx_strand_id
1 'polypeptide(L)' 'MDPYAYLSDVLKRLPTHKVTQIEELLPHCWKPKSN' A
#
# COMPACT_ATOMS: atom_id res chain seq x y z
N MET A 1 11.67 7.77 4.07
CA MET A 1 10.64 6.90 3.47
C MET A 1 11.25 5.50 3.48
N ASP A 2 10.86 4.68 4.45
CA ASP A 2 11.46 3.36 4.65
C ASP A 2 10.88 2.37 3.63
N PRO A 3 11.70 1.70 2.81
CA PRO A 3 11.22 0.76 1.79
C PRO A 3 10.48 -0.43 2.41
N TYR A 4 10.86 -0.81 3.64
CA TYR A 4 10.19 -1.87 4.40
C TYR A 4 8.78 -1.49 4.85
N ALA A 5 8.54 -0.21 5.17
CA ALA A 5 7.24 0.27 5.61
C ALA A 5 6.21 0.26 4.47
N TYR A 6 6.64 0.66 3.28
CA TYR A 6 5.82 0.59 2.06
C TYR A 6 5.42 -0.86 1.74
N LEU A 7 6.39 -1.78 1.69
CA LEU A 7 6.12 -3.19 1.40
C LEU A 7 5.15 -3.80 2.42
N SER A 8 5.34 -3.51 3.71
CA SER A 8 4.46 -4.01 4.77
C SER A 8 3.03 -3.47 4.66
N ASP A 9 2.84 -2.20 4.28
CA ASP A 9 1.52 -1.60 4.09
C ASP A 9 0.82 -2.14 2.83
N VAL A 10 1.57 -2.31 1.74
CA VAL A 10 1.08 -2.93 0.49
C VAL A 10 0.65 -4.37 0.75
N LEU A 11 1.48 -5.18 1.41
CA LEU A 11 1.19 -6.57 1.74
C LEU A 11 0.04 -6.73 2.74
N LYS A 12 -0.22 -5.75 3.61
CA LYS A 12 -1.35 -5.77 4.54
C LYS A 12 -2.68 -5.42 3.89
N ARG A 13 -2.67 -4.62 2.82
CA ARG A 13 -3.90 -4.18 2.10
C ARG A 13 -4.30 -5.12 0.95
N LEU A 14 -3.34 -5.85 0.39
CA LEU A 14 -3.53 -6.84 -0.68
C LEU A 14 -4.38 -8.10 -0.36
N PRO A 15 -4.39 -8.69 0.85
CA PRO A 15 -4.87 -10.06 1.01
C PRO A 15 -6.40 -10.21 0.90
N THR A 16 -7.14 -9.10 0.79
CA THR A 16 -8.61 -9.11 0.66
C THR A 16 -9.18 -8.13 -0.38
N HIS A 17 -8.37 -7.28 -1.03
CA HIS A 17 -8.89 -6.24 -1.92
C HIS A 17 -8.41 -6.37 -3.37
N LYS A 18 -9.35 -6.09 -4.27
CA LYS A 18 -9.24 -6.18 -5.73
C LYS A 18 -7.97 -5.52 -6.25
N VAL A 19 -7.32 -6.17 -7.22
CA VAL A 19 -6.14 -5.67 -7.97
C VAL A 19 -6.34 -4.24 -8.48
N THR A 20 -7.58 -3.82 -8.75
CA THR A 20 -7.92 -2.44 -9.17
C THR A 20 -7.60 -1.36 -8.14
N GLN A 21 -7.41 -1.69 -6.86
CA GLN A 21 -6.98 -0.72 -5.84
C GLN A 21 -5.48 -0.77 -5.57
N ILE A 22 -4.75 -1.67 -6.23
CA ILE A 22 -3.28 -1.76 -6.11
C ILE A 22 -2.61 -0.51 -6.68
N GLU A 23 -3.25 0.15 -7.65
CA GLU A 23 -2.77 1.39 -8.27
C GLU A 23 -2.70 2.54 -7.25
N GLU A 24 -3.63 2.57 -6.28
CA GLU A 24 -3.61 3.53 -5.17
C GLU A 24 -2.54 3.19 -4.12
N LEU A 25 -2.00 1.97 -4.16
CA LEU A 25 -0.92 1.50 -3.29
C LEU A 25 0.45 1.61 -3.93
N LEU A 26 0.55 2.07 -5.19
CA LEU A 26 1.83 2.29 -5.86
C LEU A 26 2.66 3.36 -5.13
N PRO A 27 4.00 3.36 -5.29
CA PRO A 27 4.88 4.29 -4.56
C PRO A 27 4.54 5.77 -4.82
N HIS A 28 3.94 6.04 -5.99
CA HIS A 28 3.52 7.36 -6.44
C HIS A 28 2.18 7.83 -5.82
N CYS A 29 1.29 6.89 -5.45
CA CYS A 29 -0.02 7.18 -4.88
C CYS A 29 -0.15 6.78 -3.39
N TRP A 30 0.90 6.16 -2.83
CA TRP A 30 0.88 5.62 -1.48
C TRP A 30 0.65 6.73 -0.45
N LYS A 31 -0.55 6.70 0.15
CA LYS A 31 -0.86 7.48 1.34
C LYS A 31 -0.83 6.56 2.56
N PRO A 32 0.13 6.74 3.48
CA PRO A 32 0.09 6.05 4.75
C PRO A 32 -1.22 6.44 5.42
N LYS A 33 -2.00 5.44 5.85
CA LYS A 33 -3.21 5.71 6.61
C LYS A 33 -2.72 6.29 7.95
N SER A 34 -2.79 7.61 8.10
CA SER A 34 -2.46 8.26 9.36
C SER A 34 -3.43 7.70 10.39
N ASN A 35 -2.91 6.88 11.29
CA ASN A 35 -3.57 6.61 12.55
C ASN A 35 -3.47 7.86 13.44
#